data_AF-A0A1H5YKS4-F1
#
_entry.id   AF-A0A1H5YKS4-F1
#
_cell.length_a   1.000
_cell.length_b   1.000
_cell.length_c   1.000
_cell.angle_alpha   90.00
_cell.angle_beta   90.00
_cell.angle_gamma   90.00
#
_symmetry.space_group_name_H-M   'P 1'
#
loop_
_entity.id
_entity.type
_entity.pdbx_description
1 polymer ?
#
loop_
_entity_poly.entity_id
_entity_poly.type
_entity_poly.pdbx_seq_one_letter_code
_entity_poly.pdbx_strand_id
1 'polypeptide(L)'
;MVKYYFLTRWVIGSLLVLVAGCSNTIIDQEPDMYTSSGSIAPYLQPSFDQYVDETRQWLDDTRVFHGAGYRVEMDVVSPYRLRPQNPNGQGILLVHGLGDSPYSFVDIAPYLARHGYLVQVMLLPGHGSRPADLMNPTNEDWRQAVEHQIYLLQKEVDTVWLGGFSTGTNLVTSYVVQSTEKVKGLILFSPAFVPKDPFASMAGFASHFVDWASLEKEQNYTRYDSLAMRGAALYYQSSIDVREAITKSNIDVPTILMVTETDELINAKAVYDLFTDHFRHPSSSLIWFGEQEYSDPRFVLFPMNIPDSNIQSGSHISVLYQDTNPLYGRRGLMRQCGGQQAGEVYRVDCAKMPTLSYSAWGLFDEDTISARLSWNPYFEPMMVRVLEFMSSDL
;
A
#
# COMPACT_ATOMS: atom_id res chain seq x y z
N MET A 1 6.65 47.10 12.52
CA MET A 1 7.08 47.21 13.92
C MET A 1 7.26 45.80 14.47
N VAL A 2 8.48 45.26 14.31
CA VAL A 2 8.87 43.94 14.78
C VAL A 2 9.77 44.18 15.99
N LYS A 3 9.41 43.65 17.16
CA LYS A 3 10.30 43.64 18.33
C LYS A 3 10.69 42.21 18.65
N TYR A 4 11.95 41.91 18.32
CA TYR A 4 12.74 40.84 18.92
C TYR A 4 12.89 41.08 20.42
N TYR A 5 12.78 40.02 21.22
CA TYR A 5 13.48 39.93 22.51
C TYR A 5 14.04 38.52 22.68
N PHE A 6 15.36 38.44 22.55
CA PHE A 6 16.19 37.41 23.15
C PHE A 6 16.24 37.65 24.67
N LEU A 7 16.05 36.61 25.47
CA LEU A 7 16.66 36.52 26.80
C LEU A 7 16.85 35.07 27.22
N THR A 8 18.11 34.67 27.17
CA THR A 8 18.71 33.49 27.76
C THR A 8 18.56 33.50 29.28
N ARG A 9 18.12 32.38 29.86
CA ARG A 9 18.46 32.01 31.24
C ARG A 9 18.42 30.50 31.40
N TRP A 10 19.60 29.92 31.56
CA TRP A 10 19.82 28.55 31.97
C TRP A 10 19.31 28.35 33.40
N VAL A 11 18.33 27.46 33.57
CA VAL A 11 18.00 26.84 34.85
C VAL A 11 17.97 25.34 34.60
N ILE A 12 19.01 24.64 35.07
CA ILE A 12 19.02 23.19 35.17
C ILE A 12 18.03 22.84 36.28
N GLY A 13 16.78 22.61 35.89
CA GLY A 13 15.74 22.07 36.75
C GLY A 13 15.70 20.56 36.56
N SER A 14 16.06 19.81 37.60
CA SER A 14 15.88 18.36 37.68
C SER A 14 14.42 18.00 37.39
N LEU A 15 14.17 17.39 36.23
CA LEU A 15 12.86 16.87 35.88
C LEU A 15 12.62 15.60 36.72
N LEU A 16 11.90 15.75 37.82
CA LEU A 16 11.21 14.63 38.47
C LEU A 16 10.13 14.15 37.49
N VAL A 17 10.44 13.09 36.75
CA VAL A 17 9.46 12.36 35.94
C VAL A 17 8.51 11.66 36.92
N LEU A 18 7.39 12.32 37.20
CA LEU A 18 6.21 11.65 37.72
C LEU A 18 5.71 10.75 36.58
N VAL A 19 6.00 9.45 36.66
CA VAL A 19 5.37 8.43 35.83
C VAL A 19 3.92 8.28 36.29
N ALA A 20 3.08 9.26 35.95
CA ALA A 20 1.67 8.96 35.78
C ALA A 20 1.62 8.04 34.56
N GLY A 21 1.31 6.76 34.75
CA GLY A 21 1.05 5.86 33.65
C GLY A 21 -0.11 6.43 32.85
N CYS A 22 0.17 7.09 31.73
CA CYS A 22 -0.84 7.52 30.79
C CYS A 22 -1.40 6.26 30.15
N SER A 23 -2.48 5.72 30.73
CA SER A 23 -3.25 4.68 30.06
C SER A 23 -3.91 5.33 28.83
N ASN A 24 -3.83 4.65 27.69
CA ASN A 24 -4.37 5.16 26.44
C ASN A 24 -5.77 4.56 26.28
N THR A 25 -6.80 5.40 26.24
CA THR A 25 -8.20 4.94 26.20
C THR A 25 -8.53 4.07 25.00
N ILE A 26 -7.81 4.19 23.87
CA ILE A 26 -7.97 3.30 22.71
C ILE A 26 -7.48 1.90 23.07
N ILE A 27 -6.27 1.81 23.63
CA ILE A 27 -5.65 0.54 24.04
C ILE A 27 -6.44 -0.11 25.18
N ASP A 28 -6.86 0.67 26.18
CA ASP A 28 -7.59 0.18 27.34
C ASP A 28 -8.95 -0.44 26.95
N GLN A 29 -9.56 0.00 25.84
CA GLN A 29 -10.84 -0.50 25.34
C GLN A 29 -10.72 -1.82 24.56
N GLU A 30 -9.65 -1.97 23.76
CA GLU A 30 -9.44 -3.13 22.88
C GLU A 30 -7.97 -3.62 22.96
N PRO A 31 -7.50 -4.08 24.14
CA PRO A 31 -6.07 -4.32 24.37
C PRO A 31 -5.48 -5.40 23.45
N ASP A 32 -6.27 -6.36 23.01
CA ASP A 32 -5.83 -7.43 22.11
C ASP A 32 -5.43 -6.91 20.72
N MET A 33 -6.04 -5.81 20.24
CA MET A 33 -5.67 -5.18 18.95
C MET A 33 -4.27 -4.57 19.00
N TYR A 34 -3.93 -3.99 20.15
CA TYR A 34 -2.74 -3.14 20.32
C TYR A 34 -1.61 -3.83 21.08
N THR A 35 -1.80 -5.11 21.44
CA THR A 35 -0.76 -5.96 22.03
C THR A 35 -0.30 -6.99 21.00
N SER A 36 1.00 -7.00 20.71
CA SER A 36 1.61 -7.93 19.76
C SER A 36 1.41 -9.38 20.20
N SER A 37 1.16 -10.27 19.23
CA SER A 37 1.17 -11.72 19.43
C SER A 37 2.58 -12.28 19.69
N GLY A 38 3.62 -11.49 19.40
CA GLY A 38 5.03 -11.91 19.45
C GLY A 38 5.44 -12.85 18.31
N SER A 39 4.65 -12.92 17.23
CA SER A 39 4.89 -13.83 16.11
C SER A 39 4.63 -13.16 14.74
N ILE A 40 5.11 -13.81 13.68
CA ILE A 40 4.80 -13.48 12.29
C ILE A 40 4.41 -14.77 11.55
N ALA A 41 3.56 -14.65 10.51
CA ALA A 41 3.22 -15.77 9.66
C ALA A 41 4.49 -16.40 9.04
N PRO A 42 4.61 -17.74 9.00
CA PRO A 42 5.70 -18.40 8.30
C PRO A 42 5.60 -18.14 6.78
N TYR A 43 6.74 -17.94 6.11
CA TYR A 43 6.77 -17.54 4.69
C TYR A 43 7.74 -18.35 3.81
N LEU A 44 8.32 -19.43 4.33
CA LEU A 44 9.32 -20.29 3.65
C LEU A 44 8.81 -21.70 3.33
N GLN A 45 7.52 -21.85 3.07
CA GLN A 45 6.89 -23.14 2.78
C GLN A 45 7.31 -23.70 1.42
N PRO A 46 7.36 -25.03 1.22
CA PRO A 46 7.80 -25.62 -0.06
C PRO A 46 6.84 -25.41 -1.23
N SER A 47 5.62 -24.91 -1.00
CA SER A 47 4.63 -24.60 -2.04
C SER A 47 3.74 -23.43 -1.64
N PHE A 48 3.15 -22.76 -2.63
CA PHE A 48 2.23 -21.64 -2.39
C PHE A 48 0.95 -22.11 -1.65
N ASP A 49 0.46 -23.31 -1.96
CA ASP A 49 -0.75 -23.86 -1.30
C ASP A 49 -0.50 -24.06 0.20
N GLN A 50 0.67 -24.61 0.58
CA GLN A 50 1.05 -24.74 1.99
C GLN A 50 1.29 -23.38 2.66
N TYR A 51 1.84 -22.40 1.94
CA TYR A 51 1.94 -21.02 2.43
C TYR A 51 0.56 -20.43 2.75
N VAL A 52 -0.45 -20.67 1.89
CA VAL A 52 -1.82 -20.24 2.14
C VAL A 52 -2.40 -20.91 3.38
N ASP A 53 -2.29 -22.24 3.48
CA ASP A 53 -2.85 -23.00 4.61
C ASP A 53 -2.23 -22.59 5.95
N GLU A 54 -0.90 -22.50 6.02
CA GLU A 54 -0.19 -22.14 7.26
C GLU A 54 -0.37 -20.66 7.61
N THR A 55 -0.45 -19.76 6.63
CA THR A 55 -0.76 -18.35 6.90
C THR A 55 -2.19 -18.20 7.43
N ARG A 56 -3.15 -18.94 6.87
CA ARG A 56 -4.53 -18.97 7.38
C ARG A 56 -4.62 -19.50 8.79
N GLN A 57 -3.85 -20.55 9.12
CA GLN A 57 -3.78 -21.05 10.49
C GLN A 57 -3.20 -19.99 11.44
N TRP A 58 -2.10 -19.34 11.06
CA TRP A 58 -1.53 -18.26 11.87
C TRP A 58 -2.52 -17.09 12.07
N LEU A 59 -3.27 -16.71 11.02
CA LEU A 59 -4.32 -15.70 11.11
C LEU A 59 -5.46 -16.13 12.03
N ASP A 60 -5.87 -17.41 11.98
CA ASP A 60 -6.90 -17.96 12.88
C ASP A 60 -6.49 -17.82 14.36
N ASP A 61 -5.21 -18.03 14.65
CA ASP A 61 -4.66 -17.96 16.00
C ASP A 61 -4.40 -16.52 16.49
N THR A 62 -4.08 -15.59 15.58
CA THR A 62 -3.55 -14.26 15.94
C THR A 62 -4.42 -13.08 15.56
N ARG A 63 -5.33 -13.22 14.59
CA ARG A 63 -6.20 -12.11 14.17
C ARG A 63 -7.22 -11.78 15.27
N VAL A 64 -7.43 -10.48 15.48
CA VAL A 64 -8.58 -9.99 16.23
C VAL A 64 -9.64 -9.58 15.22
N PHE A 65 -10.81 -10.23 15.25
CA PHE A 65 -11.85 -10.04 14.24
C PHE A 65 -12.73 -8.81 14.52
N HIS A 66 -13.05 -8.05 13.49
CA HIS A 66 -13.71 -6.72 13.52
C HIS A 66 -15.22 -6.78 13.25
N GLY A 67 -15.86 -7.94 13.39
CA GLY A 67 -17.31 -8.10 13.37
C GLY A 67 -17.97 -8.22 11.99
N ALA A 68 -17.21 -8.24 10.89
CA ALA A 68 -17.74 -8.55 9.55
C ALA A 68 -18.01 -10.05 9.36
N GLY A 69 -17.57 -10.86 10.33
CA GLY A 69 -17.77 -12.31 10.39
C GLY A 69 -16.52 -13.05 9.95
N TYR A 70 -16.20 -14.12 10.67
CA TYR A 70 -14.97 -14.89 10.52
C TYR A 70 -14.58 -15.17 9.06
N ARG A 71 -15.51 -15.73 8.27
CA ARG A 71 -15.24 -16.09 6.88
C ARG A 71 -14.92 -14.88 6.00
N VAL A 72 -15.69 -13.81 6.15
CA VAL A 72 -15.52 -12.58 5.34
C VAL A 72 -14.14 -11.99 5.62
N GLU A 73 -13.79 -11.84 6.90
CA GLU A 73 -12.52 -11.25 7.28
C GLU A 73 -11.33 -12.14 6.93
N MET A 74 -11.45 -13.45 7.11
CA MET A 74 -10.40 -14.38 6.74
C MET A 74 -10.14 -14.35 5.23
N ASP A 75 -11.19 -14.30 4.40
CA ASP A 75 -11.03 -14.33 2.95
C ASP A 75 -10.40 -13.04 2.39
N VAL A 76 -10.60 -11.89 3.03
CA VAL A 76 -10.01 -10.62 2.57
C VAL A 76 -8.55 -10.42 3.00
N VAL A 77 -8.12 -11.00 4.12
CA VAL A 77 -6.74 -10.84 4.62
C VAL A 77 -5.82 -12.03 4.31
N SER A 78 -6.36 -13.17 3.90
CA SER A 78 -5.54 -14.34 3.57
C SER A 78 -4.83 -14.19 2.22
N PRO A 79 -3.60 -14.71 2.08
CA PRO A 79 -3.00 -14.89 0.76
C PRO A 79 -3.84 -15.87 -0.08
N TYR A 80 -3.80 -15.71 -1.39
CA TYR A 80 -4.56 -16.57 -2.31
C TYR A 80 -3.91 -16.64 -3.68
N ARG A 81 -4.33 -17.63 -4.47
CA ARG A 81 -3.98 -17.73 -5.88
C ARG A 81 -5.19 -17.94 -6.76
N LEU A 82 -5.09 -17.44 -7.99
CA LEU A 82 -6.09 -17.64 -9.03
C LEU A 82 -5.42 -18.36 -10.20
N ARG A 83 -5.90 -19.57 -10.50
CA ARG A 83 -5.47 -20.32 -11.68
C ARG A 83 -6.35 -19.94 -12.88
N PRO A 84 -5.76 -19.55 -14.02
CA PRO A 84 -6.51 -19.23 -15.23
C PRO A 84 -7.14 -20.51 -15.82
N GLN A 85 -8.32 -20.38 -16.42
CA GLN A 85 -8.94 -21.49 -17.16
C GLN A 85 -8.15 -21.84 -18.43
N ASN A 86 -7.58 -20.84 -19.10
CA ASN A 86 -6.75 -20.97 -20.29
C ASN A 86 -5.37 -20.35 -20.00
N PRO A 87 -4.39 -21.10 -19.49
CA PRO A 87 -3.09 -20.57 -19.10
C PRO A 87 -2.29 -20.06 -20.30
N ASN A 88 -1.64 -18.91 -20.16
CA ASN A 88 -0.76 -18.33 -21.19
C ASN A 88 0.73 -18.59 -20.93
N GLY A 89 1.07 -19.46 -19.97
CA GLY A 89 2.44 -19.79 -19.57
C GLY A 89 3.12 -18.73 -18.67
N GLN A 90 2.44 -17.62 -18.36
CA GLN A 90 2.98 -16.52 -17.55
C GLN A 90 2.30 -16.46 -16.17
N GLY A 91 3.04 -16.01 -15.18
CA GLY A 91 2.54 -15.78 -13.82
C GLY A 91 2.87 -14.39 -13.30
N ILE A 92 2.13 -13.95 -12.29
CA ILE A 92 2.39 -12.69 -11.58
C ILE A 92 2.27 -12.88 -10.07
N LEU A 93 3.28 -12.40 -9.34
CA LEU A 93 3.21 -12.21 -7.90
C LEU A 93 2.76 -10.77 -7.59
N LEU A 94 1.76 -10.61 -6.74
CA LEU A 94 1.25 -9.31 -6.29
C LEU A 94 1.55 -9.11 -4.79
N VAL A 95 2.22 -8.00 -4.47
CA VAL A 95 2.69 -7.65 -3.11
C VAL A 95 2.04 -6.35 -2.65
N HIS A 96 1.31 -6.37 -1.52
CA HIS A 96 0.57 -5.21 -1.03
C HIS A 96 1.46 -4.21 -0.29
N GLY A 97 0.86 -3.08 0.10
CA GLY A 97 1.53 -2.00 0.84
C GLY A 97 1.51 -2.18 2.36
N LEU A 98 2.29 -1.35 3.07
CA LEU A 98 2.31 -1.31 4.53
C LEU A 98 0.91 -1.11 5.12
N GLY A 99 0.56 -1.92 6.11
CA GLY A 99 -0.73 -1.86 6.81
C GLY A 99 -1.91 -2.41 6.00
N ASP A 100 -1.72 -2.77 4.74
CA ASP A 100 -2.77 -3.33 3.88
C ASP A 100 -2.79 -4.87 3.93
N SER A 101 -3.57 -5.49 3.05
CA SER A 101 -3.69 -6.96 2.94
C SER A 101 -3.85 -7.41 1.48
N PRO A 102 -3.91 -8.72 1.18
CA PRO A 102 -4.23 -9.25 -0.14
C PRO A 102 -5.49 -8.65 -0.81
N TYR A 103 -6.39 -8.05 -0.03
CA TYR A 103 -7.53 -7.30 -0.55
C TYR A 103 -7.15 -6.14 -1.48
N SER A 104 -5.93 -5.57 -1.38
CA SER A 104 -5.45 -4.52 -2.30
C SER A 104 -5.58 -4.89 -3.77
N PHE A 105 -5.55 -6.20 -4.09
CA PHE A 105 -5.60 -6.70 -5.45
C PHE A 105 -6.90 -7.43 -5.79
N VAL A 106 -7.95 -7.29 -4.97
CA VAL A 106 -9.21 -8.03 -5.13
C VAL A 106 -9.87 -7.82 -6.50
N ASP A 107 -9.72 -6.63 -7.10
CA ASP A 107 -10.26 -6.33 -8.43
C ASP A 107 -9.25 -6.61 -9.56
N ILE A 108 -7.96 -6.41 -9.29
CA ILE A 108 -6.86 -6.57 -10.26
C ILE A 108 -6.58 -8.06 -10.54
N ALA A 109 -6.45 -8.89 -9.50
CA ALA A 109 -6.06 -10.28 -9.62
C ALA A 109 -7.04 -11.10 -10.49
N PRO A 110 -8.38 -11.02 -10.32
CA PRO A 110 -9.31 -11.70 -11.20
C PRO A 110 -9.25 -11.20 -12.64
N TYR A 111 -8.96 -9.91 -12.85
CA TYR A 111 -8.82 -9.34 -14.19
C TYR A 111 -7.66 -9.99 -14.95
N LEU A 112 -6.50 -10.13 -14.31
CA LEU A 112 -5.33 -10.81 -14.87
C LEU A 112 -5.57 -12.31 -15.07
N ALA A 113 -6.17 -13.00 -14.09
CA ALA A 113 -6.43 -14.43 -14.18
C ALA A 113 -7.38 -14.81 -15.33
N ARG A 114 -8.38 -13.96 -15.63
CA ARG A 114 -9.26 -14.16 -16.80
C ARG A 114 -8.52 -14.08 -18.13
N HIS A 115 -7.36 -13.44 -18.18
CA HIS A 115 -6.52 -13.27 -19.38
C HIS A 115 -5.33 -14.25 -19.43
N GLY A 116 -5.38 -15.32 -18.63
CA GLY A 116 -4.48 -16.45 -18.76
C GLY A 116 -3.27 -16.44 -17.84
N TYR A 117 -3.11 -15.42 -16.98
CA TYR A 117 -2.02 -15.34 -16.03
C TYR A 117 -2.29 -16.17 -14.77
N LEU A 118 -1.31 -16.94 -14.30
CA LEU A 118 -1.33 -17.47 -12.94
C LEU A 118 -1.08 -16.33 -11.96
N VAL A 119 -2.04 -16.00 -11.10
CA VAL A 119 -1.91 -14.89 -10.15
C VAL A 119 -1.72 -15.43 -8.74
N GLN A 120 -0.65 -15.00 -8.06
CA GLN A 120 -0.41 -15.23 -6.64
C GLN A 120 -0.42 -13.89 -5.90
N VAL A 121 -1.21 -13.80 -4.84
CA VAL A 121 -1.29 -12.61 -3.98
C VAL A 121 -0.82 -13.00 -2.59
N MET A 122 0.30 -12.44 -2.15
CA MET A 122 0.90 -12.77 -0.86
C MET A 122 0.44 -11.82 0.24
N LEU A 123 0.54 -12.28 1.49
CA LEU A 123 0.41 -11.49 2.71
C LEU A 123 1.81 -11.25 3.30
N LEU A 124 2.23 -9.99 3.42
CA LEU A 124 3.52 -9.66 4.03
C LEU A 124 3.52 -9.99 5.53
N PRO A 125 4.62 -10.54 6.08
CA PRO A 125 4.75 -10.81 7.52
C PRO A 125 4.35 -9.61 8.40
N GLY A 126 3.55 -9.85 9.43
CA GLY A 126 3.02 -8.84 10.36
C GLY A 126 1.70 -8.18 9.93
N HIS A 127 1.16 -8.52 8.76
CA HIS A 127 -0.09 -7.97 8.25
C HIS A 127 -1.26 -8.96 8.41
N GLY A 128 -2.49 -8.46 8.27
CA GLY A 128 -3.72 -9.27 8.24
C GLY A 128 -4.20 -9.81 9.59
N SER A 129 -3.39 -9.77 10.65
CA SER A 129 -3.79 -10.15 12.01
C SER A 129 -4.31 -8.96 12.81
N ARG A 130 -3.43 -8.24 13.51
CA ARG A 130 -3.68 -7.07 14.37
C ARG A 130 -2.57 -6.03 14.13
N PRO A 131 -2.84 -4.73 14.26
CA PRO A 131 -1.87 -3.69 13.94
C PRO A 131 -0.56 -3.81 14.74
N ALA A 132 -0.62 -4.33 15.98
CA ALA A 132 0.56 -4.52 16.81
C ALA A 132 1.53 -5.60 16.29
N ASP A 133 1.10 -6.53 15.43
CA ASP A 133 1.99 -7.54 14.86
C ASP A 133 2.97 -6.97 13.83
N LEU A 134 2.76 -5.73 13.35
CA LEU A 134 3.75 -4.98 12.58
C LEU A 134 4.99 -4.57 13.39
N MET A 135 4.99 -4.79 14.71
CA MET A 135 6.16 -4.65 15.56
C MET A 135 7.11 -5.86 15.48
N ASN A 136 6.67 -6.99 14.92
CA ASN A 136 7.45 -8.21 14.91
C ASN A 136 8.39 -8.36 13.69
N PRO A 137 7.98 -8.06 12.43
CA PRO A 137 8.82 -8.34 11.26
C PRO A 137 10.07 -7.46 11.21
N THR A 138 11.02 -7.88 10.40
CA THR A 138 12.20 -7.13 9.94
C THR A 138 12.08 -6.84 8.44
N ASN A 139 12.94 -5.95 7.92
CA ASN A 139 13.03 -5.70 6.47
C ASN A 139 13.49 -6.98 5.72
N GLU A 140 14.34 -7.78 6.37
CA GLU A 140 14.83 -9.03 5.81
C GLU A 140 13.72 -10.07 5.71
N ASP A 141 12.82 -10.16 6.70
CA ASP A 141 11.66 -11.06 6.62
C ASP A 141 10.77 -10.72 5.43
N TRP A 142 10.53 -9.44 5.15
CA TRP A 142 9.77 -9.01 3.97
C TRP A 142 10.50 -9.33 2.66
N ARG A 143 11.81 -9.07 2.58
CA ARG A 143 12.63 -9.38 1.39
C ARG A 143 12.66 -10.88 1.11
N GLN A 144 12.95 -11.70 2.11
CA GLN A 144 12.98 -13.16 1.98
C GLN A 144 11.61 -13.74 1.66
N ALA A 145 10.54 -13.21 2.25
CA ALA A 145 9.18 -13.62 1.91
C ALA A 145 8.89 -13.38 0.42
N VAL A 146 9.20 -12.18 -0.09
CA VAL A 146 9.00 -11.85 -1.51
C VAL A 146 9.86 -12.74 -2.40
N GLU A 147 11.16 -12.85 -2.14
CA GLU A 147 12.08 -13.70 -2.91
C GLU A 147 11.62 -15.16 -2.97
N HIS A 148 11.19 -15.70 -1.83
CA HIS A 148 10.71 -17.08 -1.76
C HIS A 148 9.42 -17.29 -2.55
N GLN A 149 8.46 -16.36 -2.49
CA GLN A 149 7.25 -16.48 -3.31
C GLN A 149 7.54 -16.36 -4.81
N ILE A 150 8.52 -15.53 -5.21
CA ILE A 150 8.98 -15.46 -6.61
C ILE A 150 9.57 -16.80 -7.05
N TYR A 151 10.43 -17.38 -6.22
CA TYR A 151 11.03 -18.69 -6.48
C TYR A 151 9.98 -19.80 -6.64
N LEU A 152 8.94 -19.80 -5.81
CA LEU A 152 7.83 -20.76 -5.94
C LEU A 152 7.07 -20.55 -7.25
N LEU A 153 6.78 -19.30 -7.63
CA LEU A 153 6.07 -18.98 -8.85
C LEU A 153 6.87 -19.40 -10.10
N GLN A 154 8.17 -19.15 -10.14
CA GLN A 154 9.05 -19.52 -11.26
C GLN A 154 9.08 -21.03 -11.55
N LYS A 155 8.71 -21.88 -10.59
CA LYS A 155 8.58 -23.33 -10.82
C LYS A 155 7.29 -23.73 -11.53
N GLU A 156 6.29 -22.85 -11.54
CA GLU A 156 4.96 -23.14 -12.08
C GLU A 156 4.71 -22.51 -13.46
N VAL A 157 5.52 -21.53 -13.86
CA VAL A 157 5.33 -20.75 -15.10
C VAL A 157 6.64 -20.56 -15.86
N ASP A 158 6.53 -20.35 -17.16
CA ASP A 158 7.69 -20.10 -18.03
C ASP A 158 8.26 -18.69 -17.80
N THR A 159 7.43 -17.77 -17.32
CA THR A 159 7.80 -16.36 -17.18
C THR A 159 7.03 -15.68 -16.05
N VAL A 160 7.77 -14.88 -15.25
CA VAL A 160 7.24 -14.20 -14.07
C VAL A 160 7.21 -12.69 -14.26
N TRP A 161 6.07 -12.10 -13.93
CA TRP A 161 5.86 -10.69 -13.68
C TRP A 161 5.81 -10.43 -12.18
N LEU A 162 6.22 -9.23 -11.76
CA LEU A 162 6.03 -8.80 -10.38
C LEU A 162 5.16 -7.55 -10.36
N GLY A 163 4.15 -7.56 -9.49
CA GLY A 163 3.33 -6.41 -9.22
C GLY A 163 3.40 -6.01 -7.75
N GLY A 164 3.38 -4.70 -7.50
CA GLY A 164 3.45 -4.17 -6.14
C GLY A 164 2.51 -2.99 -5.97
N PHE A 165 1.98 -2.82 -4.77
CA PHE A 165 1.28 -1.61 -4.34
C PHE A 165 2.08 -0.93 -3.22
N SER A 166 2.33 0.37 -3.34
CA SER A 166 2.98 1.17 -2.29
C SER A 166 4.31 0.54 -1.83
N THR A 167 4.47 0.19 -0.56
CA THR A 167 5.66 -0.53 -0.03
C THR A 167 5.98 -1.80 -0.81
N GLY A 168 4.97 -2.53 -1.32
CA GLY A 168 5.16 -3.69 -2.18
C GLY A 168 5.94 -3.36 -3.45
N THR A 169 5.79 -2.14 -4.01
CA THR A 169 6.60 -1.69 -5.16
C THR A 169 8.09 -1.57 -4.80
N ASN A 170 8.40 -1.18 -3.56
CA ASN A 170 9.78 -1.03 -3.11
C ASN A 170 10.46 -2.40 -3.09
N LEU A 171 9.76 -3.40 -2.55
CA LEU A 171 10.24 -4.76 -2.41
C LEU A 171 10.45 -5.43 -3.77
N VAL A 172 9.45 -5.41 -4.66
CA VAL A 172 9.59 -6.06 -5.98
C VAL A 172 10.61 -5.35 -6.86
N THR A 173 10.66 -4.02 -6.84
CA THR A 173 11.63 -3.26 -7.65
C THR A 173 13.06 -3.47 -7.14
N SER A 174 13.27 -3.49 -5.82
CA SER A 174 14.58 -3.80 -5.24
C SER A 174 15.05 -5.20 -5.60
N TYR A 175 14.15 -6.18 -5.57
CA TYR A 175 14.46 -7.56 -5.98
C TYR A 175 14.94 -7.60 -7.44
N VAL A 176 14.23 -6.96 -8.37
CA VAL A 176 14.60 -6.96 -9.81
C VAL A 176 15.99 -6.39 -10.05
N VAL A 177 16.36 -5.33 -9.34
CA VAL A 177 17.68 -4.71 -9.51
C VAL A 177 18.81 -5.60 -8.96
N GLN A 178 18.52 -6.33 -7.88
CA GLN A 178 19.53 -7.08 -7.13
C GLN A 178 19.66 -8.53 -7.60
N SER A 179 18.63 -9.07 -8.23
CA SER A 179 18.59 -10.45 -8.70
C SER A 179 19.18 -10.60 -10.11
N THR A 180 19.80 -11.75 -10.36
CA THR A 180 20.19 -12.19 -11.71
C THR A 180 19.09 -13.00 -12.41
N GLU A 181 18.01 -13.33 -11.69
CA GLU A 181 16.89 -14.08 -12.20
C GLU A 181 16.05 -13.23 -13.17
N LYS A 182 15.58 -13.87 -14.25
CA LYS A 182 14.85 -13.18 -15.30
C LYS A 182 13.38 -13.06 -14.93
N VAL A 183 12.98 -11.89 -14.46
CA VAL A 183 11.58 -11.46 -14.49
C VAL A 183 11.30 -10.72 -15.81
N LYS A 184 10.09 -10.82 -16.33
CA LYS A 184 9.71 -10.17 -17.59
C LYS A 184 9.41 -8.69 -17.44
N GLY A 185 8.96 -8.26 -16.26
CA GLY A 185 8.72 -6.85 -16.00
C GLY A 185 7.96 -6.58 -14.70
N LEU A 186 7.68 -5.31 -14.50
CA LEU A 186 7.12 -4.75 -13.27
C LEU A 186 5.78 -4.03 -13.52
N ILE A 187 4.85 -4.18 -12.59
CA ILE A 187 3.55 -3.51 -12.57
C ILE A 187 3.38 -2.80 -11.22
N LEU A 188 3.57 -1.48 -11.19
CA LEU A 188 3.75 -0.74 -9.95
C LEU A 188 2.61 0.23 -9.70
N PHE A 189 1.79 -0.06 -8.69
CA PHE A 189 0.66 0.77 -8.27
C PHE A 189 1.09 1.71 -7.13
N SER A 190 0.96 3.02 -7.34
CA SER A 190 1.33 4.09 -6.41
C SER A 190 2.71 3.86 -5.75
N PRO A 191 3.82 3.89 -6.51
CA PRO A 191 5.13 3.47 -6.02
C PRO A 191 5.63 4.33 -4.86
N ALA A 192 5.92 3.70 -3.72
CA ALA A 192 6.29 4.40 -2.50
C ALA A 192 7.81 4.60 -2.36
N PHE A 193 8.45 5.00 -3.47
CA PHE A 193 9.90 5.20 -3.54
C PHE A 193 10.36 6.42 -2.74
N VAL A 194 9.57 7.49 -2.73
CA VAL A 194 9.93 8.77 -2.09
C VAL A 194 8.78 9.20 -1.16
N PRO A 195 8.92 9.06 0.16
CA PRO A 195 7.91 9.57 1.10
C PRO A 195 7.80 11.10 1.00
N LYS A 196 6.58 11.65 1.18
CA LYS A 196 6.36 13.10 1.29
C LYS A 196 6.87 13.69 2.59
N ASP A 197 6.74 12.96 3.69
CA ASP A 197 7.10 13.45 5.03
C ASP A 197 8.63 13.53 5.18
N PRO A 198 9.21 14.74 5.39
CA PRO A 198 10.66 14.90 5.61
C PRO A 198 11.14 14.23 6.91
N PHE A 199 10.26 14.00 7.88
CA PHE A 199 10.57 13.35 9.15
C PHE A 199 10.42 11.83 9.12
N ALA A 200 10.02 11.24 7.99
CA ALA A 200 9.98 9.79 7.83
C ALA A 200 11.34 9.14 8.17
N SER A 201 12.44 9.88 7.97
CA SER A 201 13.80 9.47 8.34
C SER A 201 14.03 9.21 9.83
N MET A 202 13.21 9.80 10.70
CA MET A 202 13.33 9.65 12.15
C MET A 202 12.61 8.40 12.66
N ALA A 203 11.74 7.77 11.86
CA ALA A 203 10.95 6.61 12.28
C ALA A 203 11.82 5.44 12.77
N GLY A 204 12.96 5.20 12.12
CA GLY A 204 13.92 4.15 12.52
C GLY A 204 14.40 4.34 13.95
N PHE A 205 14.88 5.54 14.30
CA PHE A 205 15.31 5.85 15.66
C PHE A 205 14.14 5.85 16.65
N ALA A 206 13.00 6.44 16.26
CA ALA A 206 11.81 6.52 17.11
C ALA A 206 11.24 5.13 17.46
N SER A 207 11.38 4.13 16.58
CA SER A 207 10.90 2.76 16.80
C SER A 207 11.51 2.05 18.02
N HIS A 208 12.63 2.57 18.57
CA HIS A 208 13.23 2.05 19.79
C HIS A 208 12.58 2.57 21.08
N PHE A 209 11.75 3.61 20.99
CA PHE A 209 11.21 4.34 22.15
C PHE A 209 9.70 4.59 22.07
N VAL A 210 9.11 4.47 20.88
CA VAL A 210 7.70 4.75 20.61
C VAL A 210 7.13 3.60 19.79
N ASP A 211 6.08 2.97 20.29
CA ASP A 211 5.46 1.82 19.63
C ASP A 211 4.55 2.21 18.46
N TRP A 212 3.91 3.39 18.52
CA TRP A 212 2.88 3.83 17.58
C TRP A 212 3.25 5.14 16.89
N ALA A 213 3.29 5.15 15.56
CA ALA A 213 3.42 6.36 14.75
C ALA A 213 2.06 7.08 14.60
N SER A 214 1.00 6.31 14.38
CA SER A 214 -0.39 6.74 14.62
C SER A 214 -1.13 5.63 15.35
N LEU A 215 -2.01 6.01 16.26
CA LEU A 215 -2.87 5.09 16.99
C LEU A 215 -4.31 5.53 16.80
N GLU A 216 -5.08 4.70 16.12
CA GLU A 216 -6.47 4.97 15.77
C GLU A 216 -7.35 3.81 16.23
N LYS A 217 -8.66 4.04 16.34
CA LYS A 217 -9.61 2.94 16.55
C LYS A 217 -9.79 2.14 15.27
N GLU A 218 -9.48 0.85 15.34
CA GLU A 218 -9.60 -0.04 14.19
C GLU A 218 -11.07 -0.24 13.78
N GLN A 219 -11.37 0.13 12.54
CA GLN A 219 -12.70 0.03 11.94
C GLN A 219 -12.66 -0.70 10.60
N ASN A 220 -11.50 -0.72 9.96
CA ASN A 220 -11.30 -1.39 8.70
C ASN A 220 -10.86 -2.84 8.93
N TYR A 221 -11.62 -3.80 8.40
CA TYR A 221 -11.26 -5.22 8.54
C TYR A 221 -10.35 -5.73 7.42
N THR A 222 -10.07 -4.94 6.38
CA THR A 222 -9.15 -5.32 5.31
C THR A 222 -7.75 -4.73 5.47
N ARG A 223 -7.55 -3.76 6.35
CA ARG A 223 -6.27 -3.07 6.59
C ARG A 223 -6.25 -2.44 7.97
N TYR A 224 -5.07 -2.09 8.46
CA TYR A 224 -4.92 -1.39 9.72
C TYR A 224 -5.18 0.11 9.56
N ASP A 225 -5.89 0.69 10.53
CA ASP A 225 -6.05 2.13 10.69
C ASP A 225 -4.89 2.73 11.51
N SER A 226 -4.34 1.95 12.44
CA SER A 226 -3.13 2.31 13.21
C SER A 226 -1.84 1.95 12.48
N LEU A 227 -0.78 2.69 12.78
CA LEU A 227 0.55 2.45 12.24
C LEU A 227 1.56 2.22 13.37
N ALA A 228 2.02 0.98 13.52
CA ALA A 228 3.15 0.67 14.38
C ALA A 228 4.41 1.39 13.89
N MET A 229 5.16 2.00 14.80
CA MET A 229 6.37 2.78 14.49
C MET A 229 7.43 1.91 13.81
N ARG A 230 7.53 0.64 14.19
CA ARG A 230 8.41 -0.31 13.51
C ARG A 230 7.98 -0.55 12.06
N GLY A 231 6.69 -0.69 11.78
CA GLY A 231 6.17 -0.74 10.43
C GLY A 231 6.56 0.50 9.61
N ALA A 232 6.42 1.70 10.21
CA ALA A 232 6.84 2.96 9.58
C ALA A 232 8.36 2.98 9.29
N ALA A 233 9.18 2.51 10.23
CA ALA A 233 10.63 2.38 10.06
C ALA A 233 11.00 1.42 8.93
N LEU A 234 10.35 0.27 8.84
CA LEU A 234 10.59 -0.72 7.78
C LEU A 234 10.18 -0.18 6.40
N TYR A 235 9.05 0.54 6.32
CA TYR A 235 8.69 1.25 5.10
C TYR A 235 9.77 2.25 4.70
N TYR A 236 10.23 3.10 5.63
CA TYR A 236 11.26 4.08 5.32
C TYR A 236 12.56 3.40 4.85
N GLN A 237 12.99 2.31 5.50
CA GLN A 237 14.14 1.52 5.06
C GLN A 237 13.94 0.98 3.63
N SER A 238 12.79 0.37 3.32
CA SER A 238 12.52 -0.13 1.97
C SER A 238 12.56 0.97 0.90
N SER A 239 12.16 2.20 1.26
CA SER A 239 12.22 3.36 0.35
C SER A 239 13.65 3.84 0.09
N ILE A 240 14.56 3.66 1.05
CA ILE A 240 15.99 3.89 0.84
C ILE A 240 16.53 2.80 -0.08
N ASP A 241 16.32 1.54 0.28
CA ASP A 241 16.86 0.38 -0.44
C ASP A 241 16.49 0.42 -1.93
N VAL A 242 15.23 0.73 -2.25
CA VAL A 242 14.78 0.80 -3.65
C VAL A 242 15.38 1.98 -4.41
N ARG A 243 15.53 3.15 -3.78
CA ARG A 243 16.14 4.32 -4.44
C ARG A 243 17.63 4.10 -4.66
N GLU A 244 18.34 3.50 -3.71
CA GLU A 244 19.74 3.12 -3.88
C GLU A 244 19.90 2.09 -4.99
N ALA A 245 19.00 1.09 -5.06
CA ALA A 245 18.98 0.11 -6.12
C ALA A 245 18.78 0.77 -7.51
N ILE A 246 17.69 1.54 -7.67
CA ILE A 246 17.36 2.24 -8.93
C ILE A 246 18.51 3.14 -9.38
N THR A 247 19.05 3.97 -8.49
CA THR A 247 20.10 4.95 -8.85
C THR A 247 21.45 4.31 -9.17
N LYS A 248 21.74 3.14 -8.59
CA LYS A 248 22.99 2.41 -8.84
C LYS A 248 23.01 1.68 -10.18
N SER A 249 21.87 1.11 -10.60
CA SER A 249 21.85 0.12 -11.68
C SER A 249 20.82 0.40 -12.79
N ASN A 250 19.96 1.39 -12.65
CA ASN A 250 18.79 1.61 -13.51
C ASN A 250 17.81 0.43 -13.51
N ILE A 251 16.62 0.64 -14.07
CA ILE A 251 15.61 -0.39 -14.32
C ILE A 251 15.54 -0.63 -15.84
N ASP A 252 16.07 -1.78 -16.24
CA ASP A 252 16.14 -2.18 -17.65
C ASP A 252 15.05 -3.17 -18.05
N VAL A 253 14.28 -3.70 -17.10
CA VAL A 253 13.10 -4.49 -17.44
C VAL A 253 11.92 -3.57 -17.80
N PRO A 254 11.03 -4.00 -18.72
CA PRO A 254 9.77 -3.31 -18.95
C PRO A 254 9.04 -3.03 -17.64
N THR A 255 8.66 -1.78 -17.40
CA THR A 255 7.93 -1.39 -16.18
C THR A 255 6.77 -0.46 -16.49
N ILE A 256 5.58 -0.77 -15.98
CA ILE A 256 4.43 0.13 -15.99
C ILE A 256 4.18 0.68 -14.58
N LEU A 257 4.11 2.00 -14.44
CA LEU A 257 3.84 2.70 -13.19
C LEU A 257 2.47 3.37 -13.27
N MET A 258 1.73 3.35 -12.16
CA MET A 258 0.47 4.06 -11.98
C MET A 258 0.62 5.02 -10.82
N VAL A 259 0.65 6.32 -11.11
CA VAL A 259 0.96 7.38 -10.13
C VAL A 259 -0.18 8.37 -10.10
N THR A 260 -0.60 8.75 -8.89
CA THR A 260 -1.56 9.84 -8.70
C THR A 260 -0.81 11.12 -8.37
N GLU A 261 -1.15 12.22 -9.05
CA GLU A 261 -0.48 13.53 -8.88
C GLU A 261 -0.55 14.06 -7.45
N THR A 262 -1.74 13.92 -6.86
CA THR A 262 -2.10 14.44 -5.54
C THR A 262 -1.93 13.43 -4.42
N ASP A 263 -1.26 12.30 -4.71
CA ASP A 263 -1.00 11.23 -3.74
C ASP A 263 -0.46 11.76 -2.42
N GLU A 264 -1.24 11.62 -1.35
CA GLU A 264 -0.99 12.22 -0.05
C GLU A 264 0.20 11.63 0.71
N LEU A 265 0.70 10.44 0.33
CA LEU A 265 1.76 9.73 1.07
C LEU A 265 3.14 9.84 0.39
N ILE A 266 3.16 9.94 -0.94
CA ILE A 266 4.40 9.83 -1.74
C ILE A 266 4.60 11.05 -2.63
N ASN A 267 5.87 11.38 -2.92
CA ASN A 267 6.20 12.53 -3.77
C ASN A 267 6.09 12.14 -5.24
N ALA A 268 4.90 12.36 -5.83
CA ALA A 268 4.60 12.00 -7.21
C ALA A 268 5.58 12.59 -8.24
N LYS A 269 6.01 13.85 -8.06
CA LYS A 269 7.00 14.48 -8.94
C LYS A 269 8.37 13.80 -8.84
N ALA A 270 8.80 13.42 -7.65
CA ALA A 270 10.06 12.70 -7.47
C ALA A 270 10.00 11.28 -8.06
N VAL A 271 8.83 10.63 -8.02
CA VAL A 271 8.61 9.35 -8.71
C VAL A 271 8.67 9.53 -10.24
N TYR A 272 8.08 10.60 -10.77
CA TYR A 272 8.23 10.97 -12.19
C TYR A 272 9.71 11.16 -12.56
N ASP A 273 10.48 11.89 -11.76
CA ASP A 273 11.91 12.12 -12.03
C ASP A 273 12.72 10.82 -12.00
N LEU A 274 12.44 9.94 -11.02
CA LEU A 274 13.05 8.60 -10.99
C LEU A 274 12.68 7.79 -12.24
N PHE A 275 11.43 7.87 -12.70
CA PHE A 275 10.98 7.20 -13.93
C PHE A 275 11.77 7.68 -15.16
N THR A 276 11.88 8.99 -15.36
CA THR A 276 12.57 9.54 -16.52
C THR A 276 14.06 9.23 -16.52
N ASP A 277 14.68 9.28 -15.34
CA ASP A 277 16.13 9.21 -15.22
C ASP A 277 16.65 7.77 -15.20
N HIS A 278 15.87 6.83 -14.66
CA HIS A 278 16.37 5.49 -14.34
C HIS A 278 15.58 4.33 -14.93
N PHE A 279 14.34 4.50 -15.38
CA PHE A 279 13.61 3.42 -16.05
C PHE A 279 13.90 3.52 -17.54
N ARG A 280 14.76 2.66 -18.07
CA ARG A 280 15.34 2.85 -19.42
C ARG A 280 14.69 2.01 -20.51
N HIS A 281 13.94 0.97 -20.14
CA HIS A 281 13.31 0.12 -21.13
C HIS A 281 12.33 0.94 -22.00
N PRO A 282 12.40 0.84 -23.34
CA PRO A 282 11.58 1.67 -24.24
C PRO A 282 10.08 1.39 -24.10
N SER A 283 9.71 0.16 -23.75
CA SER A 283 8.32 -0.23 -23.52
C SER A 283 7.80 0.14 -22.12
N SER A 284 8.65 0.66 -21.22
CA SER A 284 8.18 1.15 -19.93
C SER A 284 7.15 2.26 -20.13
N SER A 285 6.22 2.42 -19.20
CA SER A 285 5.19 3.44 -19.29
C SER A 285 4.78 4.00 -17.93
N LEU A 286 4.47 5.29 -17.89
CA LEU A 286 3.98 5.97 -16.70
C LEU A 286 2.54 6.43 -16.95
N ILE A 287 1.59 5.77 -16.31
CA ILE A 287 0.20 6.21 -16.23
C ILE A 287 0.09 7.21 -15.07
N TRP A 288 -0.39 8.41 -15.37
CA TRP A 288 -0.52 9.52 -14.45
C TRP A 288 -1.98 9.91 -14.27
N PHE A 289 -2.44 9.88 -13.04
CA PHE A 289 -3.79 10.28 -12.65
C PHE A 289 -3.73 11.69 -12.06
N GLY A 290 -4.06 12.70 -12.87
CA GLY A 290 -3.91 14.11 -12.53
C GLY A 290 -4.06 15.02 -13.73
N GLU A 291 -3.60 16.27 -13.61
CA GLU A 291 -3.77 17.31 -14.64
C GLU A 291 -2.43 17.72 -15.26
N GLN A 292 -1.32 17.46 -14.57
CA GLN A 292 0.01 17.81 -15.03
C GLN A 292 0.43 16.93 -16.23
N GLU A 293 0.69 17.58 -17.36
CA GLU A 293 1.30 16.95 -18.52
C GLU A 293 2.83 16.94 -18.42
N TYR A 294 3.43 15.89 -18.94
CA TYR A 294 4.88 15.75 -19.07
C TYR A 294 5.25 15.32 -20.49
N SER A 295 6.46 15.67 -20.94
CA SER A 295 6.89 15.46 -22.33
C SER A 295 7.48 14.07 -22.62
N ASP A 296 7.65 13.21 -21.61
CA ASP A 296 8.18 11.86 -21.83
C ASP A 296 7.22 11.06 -22.74
N PRO A 297 7.69 10.49 -23.87
CA PRO A 297 6.82 9.80 -24.83
C PRO A 297 6.14 8.54 -24.26
N ARG A 298 6.59 8.05 -23.11
CA ARG A 298 6.04 6.87 -22.41
C ARG A 298 4.96 7.24 -21.40
N PHE A 299 4.68 8.53 -21.25
CA PHE A 299 3.69 9.09 -20.34
C PHE A 299 2.27 8.96 -20.90
N VAL A 300 1.31 8.63 -20.04
CA VAL A 300 -0.12 8.62 -20.36
C VAL A 300 -0.90 9.30 -19.25
N LEU A 301 -1.73 10.27 -19.63
CA LEU A 301 -2.52 11.07 -18.71
C LEU A 301 -3.97 10.56 -18.60
N PHE A 302 -4.45 10.41 -17.38
CA PHE A 302 -5.86 10.31 -17.04
C PHE A 302 -6.26 11.48 -16.12
N PRO A 303 -7.04 12.47 -16.61
CA PRO A 303 -7.53 13.60 -15.80
C PRO A 303 -8.30 13.14 -14.57
N MET A 304 -8.07 13.77 -13.41
CA MET A 304 -8.74 13.40 -12.16
C MET A 304 -9.70 14.46 -11.63
N ASN A 305 -9.74 15.64 -12.24
CA ASN A 305 -10.84 16.56 -12.07
C ASN A 305 -12.02 16.13 -12.95
N ILE A 306 -12.98 15.41 -12.35
CA ILE A 306 -14.16 14.84 -13.01
C ILE A 306 -15.43 15.37 -12.31
N PRO A 307 -15.91 16.57 -12.68
CA PRO A 307 -17.05 17.22 -12.03
C PRO A 307 -18.33 16.38 -12.05
N ASP A 308 -18.61 15.67 -13.14
CA ASP A 308 -19.81 14.83 -13.29
C ASP A 308 -19.86 13.67 -12.28
N SER A 309 -18.70 13.28 -11.73
CA SER A 309 -18.58 12.25 -10.68
C SER A 309 -18.25 12.83 -9.31
N ASN A 310 -18.23 14.16 -9.16
CA ASN A 310 -17.77 14.88 -7.97
C ASN A 310 -16.35 14.47 -7.54
N ILE A 311 -15.46 14.17 -8.49
CA ILE A 311 -14.06 13.83 -8.21
C ILE A 311 -13.21 15.06 -8.49
N GLN A 312 -12.45 15.50 -7.50
CA GLN A 312 -11.53 16.64 -7.61
C GLN A 312 -10.10 16.18 -7.88
N SER A 313 -9.72 15.04 -7.30
CA SER A 313 -8.38 14.49 -7.43
C SER A 313 -8.32 13.02 -7.03
N GLY A 314 -7.27 12.31 -7.45
CA GLY A 314 -7.01 10.93 -7.02
C GLY A 314 -6.42 10.87 -5.61
N SER A 315 -6.32 9.66 -5.05
CA SER A 315 -5.58 9.40 -3.80
C SER A 315 -4.58 8.26 -3.96
N HIS A 316 -3.73 8.04 -2.96
CA HIS A 316 -2.76 6.94 -2.94
C HIS A 316 -3.38 5.56 -3.25
N ILE A 317 -4.58 5.27 -2.76
CA ILE A 317 -5.26 3.97 -2.96
C ILE A 317 -6.19 3.94 -4.18
N SER A 318 -6.42 5.09 -4.81
CA SER A 318 -7.45 5.23 -5.85
C SER A 318 -7.16 4.42 -7.11
N VAL A 319 -5.93 3.96 -7.33
CA VAL A 319 -5.54 3.17 -8.51
C VAL A 319 -5.97 1.69 -8.45
N LEU A 320 -6.42 1.19 -7.29
CA LEU A 320 -6.52 -0.25 -7.03
C LEU A 320 -7.90 -0.87 -7.28
N TYR A 321 -8.98 -0.10 -7.12
CA TYR A 321 -10.33 -0.65 -7.01
C TYR A 321 -11.24 -0.18 -8.13
N GLN A 322 -12.14 -1.04 -8.57
CA GLN A 322 -13.21 -0.66 -9.49
C GLN A 322 -14.32 0.10 -8.75
N ASP A 323 -15.10 0.89 -9.48
CA ASP A 323 -16.16 1.73 -8.88
C ASP A 323 -17.31 0.90 -8.27
N THR A 324 -17.48 -0.35 -8.69
CA THR A 324 -18.45 -1.31 -8.12
C THR A 324 -17.90 -2.12 -6.95
N ASN A 325 -16.66 -1.91 -6.50
CA ASN A 325 -16.09 -2.66 -5.38
C ASN A 325 -16.96 -2.49 -4.11
N PRO A 326 -17.33 -3.59 -3.41
CA PRO A 326 -18.26 -3.51 -2.30
C PRO A 326 -17.72 -2.75 -1.07
N LEU A 327 -16.40 -2.62 -0.93
CA LEU A 327 -15.77 -1.95 0.21
C LEU A 327 -15.25 -0.57 -0.17
N TYR A 328 -14.52 -0.46 -1.28
CA TYR A 328 -13.84 0.78 -1.67
C TYR A 328 -14.41 1.47 -2.91
N GLY A 329 -15.44 0.89 -3.54
CA GLY A 329 -16.09 1.47 -4.71
C GLY A 329 -16.90 2.72 -4.37
N ARG A 330 -17.54 3.30 -5.39
CA ARG A 330 -18.37 4.50 -5.29
C ARG A 330 -19.46 4.42 -4.22
N ARG A 331 -19.99 3.21 -4.00
CA ARG A 331 -21.00 2.91 -2.97
C ARG A 331 -20.47 1.95 -1.90
N GLY A 332 -19.15 1.88 -1.74
CA GLY A 332 -18.48 0.96 -0.84
C GLY A 332 -18.78 1.22 0.64
N LEU A 333 -18.63 0.18 1.45
CA LEU A 333 -18.83 0.25 2.90
C LEU A 333 -17.69 0.99 3.63
N MET A 334 -16.45 0.88 3.16
CA MET A 334 -15.23 1.42 3.77
C MET A 334 -14.89 2.80 3.23
N ARG A 335 -15.84 3.74 3.31
CA ARG A 335 -15.63 5.12 2.88
C ARG A 335 -14.84 5.90 3.93
N GLN A 336 -13.73 6.49 3.51
CA GLN A 336 -12.89 7.32 4.38
C GLN A 336 -13.37 8.77 4.30
N CYS A 337 -14.48 9.06 4.97
CA CYS A 337 -15.07 10.40 5.02
C CYS A 337 -14.31 11.27 6.04
N GLY A 338 -14.10 12.56 5.75
CA GLY A 338 -13.40 13.47 6.66
C GLY A 338 -13.88 14.92 6.60
N GLY A 339 -13.48 15.69 7.60
CA GLY A 339 -13.91 17.05 7.94
C GLY A 339 -13.64 17.34 9.44
N GLN A 340 -13.95 18.52 9.98
CA GLN A 340 -13.67 18.89 11.39
C GLN A 340 -14.34 18.04 12.50
N GLN A 341 -15.07 16.99 12.16
CA GLN A 341 -15.68 16.10 13.15
C GLN A 341 -14.78 14.90 13.43
N ALA A 342 -13.89 15.07 14.42
CA ALA A 342 -13.11 14.00 15.02
C ALA A 342 -14.05 12.93 15.58
N GLY A 343 -13.91 11.67 15.15
CA GLY A 343 -14.67 10.58 15.77
C GLY A 343 -14.60 9.25 15.03
N GLU A 344 -15.08 9.16 13.80
CA GLU A 344 -15.23 7.85 13.13
C GLU A 344 -15.18 8.02 11.59
N VAL A 345 -13.99 7.85 11.00
CA VAL A 345 -13.71 8.03 9.56
C VAL A 345 -14.63 7.18 8.66
N TYR A 346 -15.16 6.05 9.17
CA TYR A 346 -15.98 5.11 8.40
C TYR A 346 -17.46 5.03 8.83
N ARG A 347 -17.89 5.71 9.91
CA ARG A 347 -19.28 5.64 10.43
C ARG A 347 -20.12 6.88 10.18
N VAL A 348 -19.57 7.93 9.57
CA VAL A 348 -20.42 8.98 9.00
C VAL A 348 -21.31 8.32 7.95
N ASP A 349 -22.63 8.45 8.09
CA ASP A 349 -23.62 7.90 7.14
C ASP A 349 -23.60 8.72 5.84
N CYS A 350 -22.49 8.58 5.10
CA CYS A 350 -22.24 9.26 3.84
C CYS A 350 -23.23 8.78 2.75
N ALA A 351 -24.04 7.73 3.00
CA ALA A 351 -25.08 7.26 2.07
C ALA A 351 -26.33 8.14 2.08
N LYS A 352 -26.58 8.89 3.16
CA LYS A 352 -27.74 9.78 3.29
C LYS A 352 -27.50 11.22 2.82
N MET A 353 -26.32 11.52 2.29
CA MET A 353 -25.90 12.90 1.97
C MET A 353 -25.94 13.14 0.45
N PRO A 354 -26.64 14.19 -0.06
CA PRO A 354 -26.97 14.30 -1.49
C PRO A 354 -25.77 14.51 -2.44
N THR A 355 -24.66 15.08 -1.96
CA THR A 355 -23.49 15.42 -2.79
C THR A 355 -22.20 15.21 -2.01
N LEU A 356 -21.64 13.99 -2.08
CA LEU A 356 -20.31 13.67 -1.56
C LEU A 356 -19.24 14.02 -2.62
N SER A 357 -18.24 14.80 -2.23
CA SER A 357 -17.05 15.09 -3.04
C SER A 357 -15.93 14.09 -2.77
N TYR A 358 -15.10 13.79 -3.77
CA TYR A 358 -13.97 12.87 -3.65
C TYR A 358 -12.64 13.56 -3.98
N SER A 359 -11.64 13.40 -3.11
CA SER A 359 -10.28 13.94 -3.33
C SER A 359 -9.21 13.12 -2.60
N ALA A 360 -7.94 13.49 -2.76
CA ALA A 360 -6.86 13.01 -1.90
C ALA A 360 -7.09 13.40 -0.43
N TRP A 361 -6.52 12.64 0.52
CA TRP A 361 -6.60 13.02 1.93
C TRP A 361 -5.92 14.39 2.16
N GLY A 362 -6.55 15.26 2.96
CA GLY A 362 -6.03 16.59 3.26
C GLY A 362 -6.36 17.66 2.21
N LEU A 363 -7.05 17.32 1.12
CA LEU A 363 -7.58 18.28 0.12
C LEU A 363 -9.10 18.43 0.24
N PHE A 364 -9.63 18.36 1.46
CA PHE A 364 -11.06 18.52 1.69
C PHE A 364 -11.43 20.00 1.68
N ASP A 365 -12.47 20.33 0.93
CA ASP A 365 -13.07 21.66 0.96
C ASP A 365 -13.84 21.81 2.28
N GLU A 366 -13.58 22.90 3.01
CA GLU A 366 -14.20 23.18 4.32
C GLU A 366 -15.73 23.29 4.21
N ASP A 367 -16.25 23.70 3.05
CA ASP A 367 -17.66 23.92 2.81
C ASP A 367 -18.39 22.68 2.24
N THR A 368 -17.68 21.56 2.00
CA THR A 368 -18.28 20.34 1.45
C THR A 368 -17.88 19.08 2.23
N ILE A 369 -18.82 18.15 2.32
CA ILE A 369 -18.52 16.83 2.89
C ILE A 369 -17.71 16.05 1.86
N SER A 370 -16.49 15.71 2.23
CA SER A 370 -15.51 15.08 1.35
C SER A 370 -15.14 13.68 1.84
N ALA A 371 -14.84 12.79 0.90
CA ALA A 371 -14.26 11.48 1.18
C ALA A 371 -12.97 11.30 0.38
N ARG A 372 -12.04 10.52 0.93
CA ARG A 372 -10.88 10.07 0.17
C ARG A 372 -11.36 9.26 -1.04
N LEU A 373 -10.89 9.59 -2.24
CA LEU A 373 -11.20 8.75 -3.41
C LEU A 373 -10.54 7.38 -3.24
N SER A 374 -11.34 6.32 -3.13
CA SER A 374 -10.83 4.96 -2.91
C SER A 374 -10.99 4.03 -4.11
N TRP A 375 -11.44 4.51 -5.26
CA TRP A 375 -11.66 3.72 -6.48
C TRP A 375 -11.19 4.48 -7.72
N ASN A 376 -10.90 3.75 -8.78
CA ASN A 376 -10.36 4.29 -10.02
C ASN A 376 -11.50 4.51 -11.03
N PRO A 377 -11.82 5.76 -11.42
CA PRO A 377 -12.80 6.01 -12.48
C PRO A 377 -12.36 5.48 -13.86
N TYR A 378 -11.06 5.19 -14.01
CA TYR A 378 -10.46 4.59 -15.19
C TYR A 378 -9.94 3.17 -14.93
N PHE A 379 -10.52 2.42 -13.96
CA PHE A 379 -10.06 1.07 -13.64
C PHE A 379 -9.95 0.18 -14.88
N GLU A 380 -11.02 0.10 -15.68
CA GLU A 380 -11.05 -0.73 -16.88
C GLU A 380 -10.05 -0.25 -17.96
N PRO A 381 -10.04 1.04 -18.39
CA PRO A 381 -9.00 1.55 -19.29
C PRO A 381 -7.56 1.30 -18.81
N MET A 382 -7.29 1.49 -17.51
CA MET A 382 -6.00 1.24 -16.91
C MET A 382 -5.63 -0.25 -17.04
N MET A 383 -6.54 -1.16 -16.70
CA MET A 383 -6.29 -2.60 -16.74
C MET A 383 -6.14 -3.14 -18.17
N VAL A 384 -6.88 -2.60 -19.15
CA VAL A 384 -6.66 -2.91 -20.58
C VAL A 384 -5.22 -2.56 -20.96
N ARG A 385 -4.75 -1.39 -20.57
CA ARG A 385 -3.38 -0.94 -20.86
C ARG A 385 -2.32 -1.78 -20.16
N VAL A 386 -2.59 -2.23 -18.94
CA VAL A 386 -1.74 -3.19 -18.22
C VAL A 386 -1.66 -4.52 -19.00
N LEU A 387 -2.77 -5.05 -19.50
CA LEU A 387 -2.76 -6.27 -20.30
C LEU A 387 -2.04 -6.11 -21.63
N GLU A 388 -2.27 -5.01 -22.34
CA GLU A 388 -1.55 -4.70 -23.59
C GLU A 388 -0.04 -4.69 -23.34
N PHE A 389 0.38 -3.98 -22.30
CA PHE A 389 1.77 -3.95 -21.85
C PHE A 389 2.30 -5.36 -21.55
N MET A 390 1.58 -6.20 -20.80
CA MET A 390 2.01 -7.56 -20.47
C MET A 390 1.98 -8.55 -21.65
N SER A 391 1.14 -8.28 -22.65
CA SER A 391 0.95 -9.13 -23.83
C SER A 391 1.96 -8.85 -24.94
N SER A 392 2.59 -7.67 -24.93
CA SER A 392 3.57 -7.33 -25.95
C SER A 392 4.76 -8.30 -25.93
N ASP A 393 5.23 -8.67 -27.13
CA ASP A 393 6.50 -9.36 -27.33
C ASP A 393 7.61 -8.36 -27.02
N LEU A 394 7.88 -8.18 -25.72
CA LEU A 394 8.83 -7.23 -25.15
C LEU A 394 10.29 -7.65 -25.38
#